data_AF-A0A921BBW4-F1
#
_entry.id   AF-A0A921BBW4-F1
#
_cell.length_a   1.000
_cell.length_b   1.000
_cell.length_c   1.000
_cell.angle_alpha   90.00
_cell.angle_beta   90.00
_cell.angle_gamma   90.00
#
_symmetry.space_group_name_H-M   'P 1'
#
loop_
_entity.id
_entity.type
_entity.pdbx_description
1 polymer ?
#
loop_
_entity_poly.entity_id
_entity_poly.type
_entity_poly.pdbx_seq_one_letter_code
_entity_poly.pdbx_strand_id
1 'polypeptide(L)' 'MGKIETFGFAGFFGVPLCYQGFSDEKPTDQFPVLLQAKHVVKEIPRANQDKGGEEIFRRT' A
#
# COMPACT_ATOMS: atom_id res chain seq x y z
N MET A 1 31.18 -27.36 -12.89
CA MET A 1 30.27 -26.25 -12.54
C MET A 1 30.74 -25.02 -13.31
N GLY A 2 29.91 -24.47 -14.19
CA GLY A 2 30.28 -23.36 -15.09
C GLY A 2 30.20 -22.00 -14.40
N LYS A 3 31.02 -21.04 -14.84
CA LYS A 3 30.96 -19.65 -14.39
C LYS A 3 29.65 -19.02 -14.89
N ILE A 4 28.85 -18.50 -13.96
CA ILE A 4 27.73 -17.61 -14.29
C ILE A 4 28.26 -16.18 -14.14
N GLU A 5 28.32 -15.44 -15.23
CA GLU A 5 28.62 -14.01 -15.22
C GLU A 5 27.31 -13.23 -15.37
N THR A 6 27.05 -12.33 -14.41
CA THR A 6 25.85 -11.49 -14.39
C THR A 6 26.15 -10.15 -15.02
N PHE A 7 25.43 -9.78 -16.07
CA PHE A 7 25.53 -8.47 -16.71
C PHE A 7 24.26 -7.67 -16.42
N GLY A 8 24.38 -6.56 -15.70
CA GLY A 8 23.26 -5.67 -15.38
C GLY A 8 23.31 -5.13 -13.94
N PHE A 9 22.46 -4.14 -13.65
CA PHE A 9 22.29 -3.60 -12.29
C PHE A 9 21.04 -4.18 -11.63
N ALA A 10 21.19 -4.66 -10.40
CA ALA A 10 20.05 -4.96 -9.54
C ALA A 10 19.68 -3.68 -8.77
N GLY A 11 18.40 -3.33 -8.78
CA GLY A 11 17.89 -2.16 -8.09
C GLY A 11 16.47 -2.39 -7.61
N PHE A 12 16.05 -1.57 -6.65
CA PHE A 12 14.68 -1.52 -6.17
C PHE A 12 14.03 -0.24 -6.69
N PHE A 13 12.77 -0.32 -7.08
CA PHE A 13 11.95 0.83 -7.40
C PHE A 13 10.90 0.98 -6.31
N GLY A 14 10.88 2.14 -5.66
CA GLY A 14 9.83 2.51 -4.71
C GLY A 14 8.73 3.27 -5.42
N VAL A 15 7.47 2.98 -5.09
CA VAL A 15 6.32 3.80 -5.51
C VAL A 15 5.85 4.58 -4.28
N PRO A 16 5.90 5.92 -4.29
CA PRO A 16 5.32 6.72 -3.22
C PRO A 16 3.82 6.46 -3.12
N LEU A 17 3.36 5.93 -1.99
CA LEU A 17 1.97 5.58 -1.75
C LEU A 17 1.51 6.09 -0.39
N CYS A 18 0.27 6.58 -0.32
CA CYS A 18 -0.43 6.73 0.95
C CYS A 18 -1.34 5.52 1.16
N TYR A 19 -1.42 5.01 2.38
CA TYR A 19 -2.31 3.91 2.76
C TYR A 19 -3.33 4.36 3.80
N GLN A 20 -4.60 3.99 3.62
CA GLN A 20 -5.64 4.18 4.63
C GLN A 20 -6.31 2.84 4.90
N GLY A 21 -6.15 2.30 6.10
CA GLY A 21 -6.89 1.13 6.57
C GLY A 21 -8.37 1.46 6.76
N PHE A 22 -9.22 0.44 6.78
CA PHE A 22 -10.68 0.66 6.89
C PHE A 22 -11.07 1.30 8.24
N SER A 23 -10.29 1.05 9.30
CA SER A 23 -10.52 1.65 10.63
C SER A 23 -9.75 2.96 10.84
N ASP A 24 -8.98 3.42 9.85
CA ASP A 24 -8.14 4.60 9.97
C ASP A 24 -8.89 5.85 9.52
N GLU A 25 -8.92 6.87 10.39
CA GLU A 25 -9.56 8.16 10.07
C GLU A 25 -8.83 8.90 8.93
N LYS A 26 -7.50 8.74 8.83
CA LYS A 26 -6.64 9.46 7.89
C LYS A 26 -5.63 8.53 7.22
N PRO A 27 -5.24 8.80 5.97
CA PRO A 27 -4.16 8.07 5.31
C PRO A 27 -2.81 8.32 5.99
N THR A 28 -1.92 7.34 5.86
CA THR A 28 -0.54 7.35 6.33
C THR A 28 0.43 7.33 5.16
N ASP A 29 1.50 8.12 5.27
CA ASP A 29 2.55 8.18 4.26
C ASP A 29 3.45 6.95 4.38
N GLN A 30 3.59 6.20 3.28
CA GLN A 30 4.49 5.05 3.18
C GLN A 30 5.71 5.40 2.32
N PHE A 31 6.19 6.64 2.46
CA PHE A 31 7.33 7.18 1.72
C PHE A 31 8.14 8.15 2.61
N PRO A 32 9.44 8.34 2.30
CA PRO A 32 10.28 9.33 2.97
C PRO A 32 9.76 10.77 2.81
N VAL A 33 10.04 11.62 3.80
CA VAL A 33 9.53 13.02 3.93
C VAL A 33 9.73 13.93 2.70
N LEU A 34 10.71 13.63 1.84
CA LEU A 34 11.00 14.43 0.64
C LEU A 34 10.20 14.02 -0.60
N LEU A 35 9.44 12.92 -0.51
CA LEU A 35 8.60 12.44 -1.60
C LEU A 35 7.13 12.81 -1.32
N GLN A 36 6.31 12.81 -2.36
CA GLN A 36 4.87 12.98 -2.26
C GLN A 36 4.18 11.96 -3.14
N ALA A 37 3.22 11.23 -2.56
CA ALA A 37 2.35 10.34 -3.33
C ALA A 37 1.31 11.14 -4.12
N LYS A 38 0.95 10.62 -5.30
CA LYS A 38 -0.15 11.17 -6.13
C LYS A 38 -1.46 10.41 -5.94
N HIS A 39 -1.42 9.26 -5.26
CA HIS A 39 -2.53 8.34 -5.12
C HIS A 39 -2.58 7.77 -3.70
N VAL A 40 -3.79 7.42 -3.27
CA VAL A 40 -4.06 6.80 -1.96
C VAL A 40 -4.67 5.42 -2.21
N VAL A 41 -4.11 4.40 -1.57
CA VAL A 41 -4.70 3.06 -1.50
C VAL A 41 -5.59 3.01 -0.26
N LYS A 42 -6.86 2.68 -0.45
CA LYS A 42 -7.83 2.51 0.63
C LYS A 42 -8.19 1.05 0.80
N GLU A 43 -8.15 0.58 2.03
CA GLU A 43 -8.66 -0.73 2.38
C GLU A 43 -10.19 -0.69 2.43
N ILE A 44 -10.84 -1.60 1.70
CA ILE A 44 -12.28 -1.73 1.67
C ILE A 44 -12.62 -3.12 2.22
N PRO A 45 -13.34 -3.21 3.36
CA PRO A 45 -13.70 -4.49 3.94
C PRO A 45 -14.64 -5.25 2.98
N ARG A 46 -14.40 -6.55 2.84
CA ARG A 46 -15.30 -7.41 2.07
C ARG A 46 -16.57 -7.68 2.89
N ALA A 47 -17.72 -7.74 2.21
CA ALA A 47 -18.98 -8.08 2.85
C ALA A 47 -18.88 -9.39 3.64
N ASN A 48 -19.45 -9.41 4.86
CA ASN A 48 -19.56 -10.56 5.75
C ASN A 48 -18.24 -11.17 6.29
N GLN A 49 -17.11 -10.47 6.18
CA GLN A 49 -15.80 -10.99 6.67
C GLN A 49 -15.42 -10.43 8.05
N ASP A 50 -15.96 -9.27 8.45
CA ASP A 50 -15.69 -8.66 9.75
C ASP A 50 -16.91 -7.90 10.29
N LYS A 51 -17.37 -8.22 11.51
CA LYS A 51 -18.51 -7.54 12.15
C LYS A 51 -18.28 -6.03 12.34
N GLY A 52 -17.02 -5.62 12.52
CA GLY A 52 -16.63 -4.20 12.58
C GLY A 52 -16.54 -3.51 11.21
N GLY A 53 -16.28 -4.27 10.14
CA GLY A 53 -16.16 -3.75 8.78
C GLY A 53 -17.51 -3.42 8.13
N GLU A 54 -18.60 -4.05 8.57
CA GLU A 54 -19.94 -3.84 8.00
C GLU A 54 -20.51 -2.44 8.22
N GLU A 55 -20.20 -1.78 9.34
CA GLU A 55 -20.64 -0.41 9.59
C GLU A 55 -19.90 0.59 8.70
N ILE A 56 -18.61 0.35 8.47
CA ILE A 56 -17.73 1.21 7.67
C ILE A 56 -18.00 1.01 6.17
N PHE A 57 -18.27 -0.23 5.74
CA PHE A 57 -18.67 -0.55 4.37
C PHE A 57 -19.94 0.21 3.93
N ARG A 58 -20.93 0.41 4.82
CA ARG A 58 -22.15 1.17 4.49
C ARG A 58 -21.92 2.68 4.32
N ARG A 59 -20.80 3.23 4.79
CA ARG A 59 -20.52 4.67 4.77
C ARG A 59 -19.62 5.13 3.61
N THR A 60 -18.97 4.19 2.92
CA THR A 60 -18.08 4.47 1.78
C THR A 60 -18.84 4.32 0.47
#